data_AF-A0AA42Y063-F1
#
_entry.id   AF-A0AA42Y063-F1
#
_cell.length_a   1.000
_cell.length_b   1.000
_cell.length_c   1.000
_cell.angle_alpha   90.00
_cell.angle_beta   90.00
_cell.angle_gamma   90.00
#
_symmetry.space_group_name_H-M   'P 1'
#
loop_
_entity.id
_entity.type
_entity.pdbx_description
1 polymer ?
#
loop_
_entity_poly.entity_id
_entity_poly.type
_entity_poly.pdbx_seq_one_letter_code
_entity_poly.pdbx_strand_id
1 'polypeptide(L)'
;MRTAHGKAAVGLLLAAWACGDTLDVMSTPSGTITVSGPASARQGDVVMYGAEVRDTSGTLVTDSAIVWSVSPLGAGFIAADGRFVGYQAGAARVIARAGSLADSVTVVIQLRGLGGSLTVEGRGTIADRFTSDLWVHGIAAYTGTWSTRTEPGNTVYVWRIDDPTRPALTDSLRLDASTVNDIKVRSDGTVGVATHEGSSDGLNGITLLDLADPLHPAVIGRYTSGLGSGVHNVWIDGDYVYVAPDGVGVGLRIVDISDPNNPTEAAQFTGGSSFLHDVYVRDGLAFLSHWNDGLVIVDVGNGIAGGSPSSPTEVSRIAAIGGQTHNAWYWPAAGYVFVGEEDFGAPGILHVVDVRDLRQPREVATYAVPGGPPHNFWLDEAGGVLYAAWYGQGLRGVDVSGELLGRLELQGRAIASSLYGGSGACPSATGSFTCTWAPQLEAGLVFVSDMNTGLTVLRPQF
;
A
#
# COMPACT_ATOMS: atom_id res chain seq x y z
N MET A 1 -6.23 -47.06 54.19
CA MET A 1 -5.24 -48.05 53.72
C MET A 1 -5.87 -48.77 52.53
N ARG A 2 -5.33 -48.89 51.33
CA ARG A 2 -4.06 -48.52 50.68
C ARG A 2 -4.43 -48.44 49.19
N THR A 3 -4.17 -47.33 48.51
CA THR A 3 -4.08 -47.30 47.04
C THR A 3 -2.63 -47.61 46.68
N ALA A 4 -2.48 -48.55 45.74
CA ALA A 4 -1.22 -49.16 45.39
C ALA A 4 -0.29 -48.19 44.64
N HIS A 5 0.98 -48.18 45.04
CA HIS A 5 2.09 -47.57 44.32
C HIS A 5 2.58 -48.52 43.22
N GLY A 6 2.71 -48.01 41.99
CA GLY A 6 3.51 -48.64 40.93
C GLY A 6 4.48 -47.62 40.37
N LYS A 7 5.78 -47.85 40.53
CA LYS A 7 6.88 -47.12 39.90
C LYS A 7 7.28 -47.83 38.60
N ALA A 8 7.54 -47.07 37.55
CA ALA A 8 8.54 -47.42 36.54
C ALA A 8 9.35 -46.15 36.20
N ALA A 9 10.68 -46.26 36.30
CA ALA A 9 11.69 -45.26 35.98
C ALA A 9 12.35 -45.68 34.64
N VAL A 10 12.85 -44.84 33.74
CA VAL A 10 14.12 -44.06 33.67
C VAL A 10 14.16 -43.66 32.17
N GLY A 11 14.65 -42.54 31.64
CA GLY A 11 15.39 -41.38 32.11
C GLY A 11 16.03 -40.71 30.87
N LEU A 12 16.39 -39.44 30.96
CA LEU A 12 17.69 -38.93 30.51
C LEU A 12 17.88 -37.51 31.06
N LEU A 13 19.03 -37.29 31.71
CA LEU A 13 19.51 -36.00 32.20
C LEU A 13 19.82 -35.06 31.03
N LEU A 14 19.51 -33.77 31.22
CA LEU A 14 20.39 -32.67 30.83
C LEU A 14 20.26 -31.52 31.84
N ALA A 15 21.40 -30.87 32.06
CA ALA A 15 21.81 -30.06 33.20
C ALA A 15 20.85 -28.97 33.70
N ALA A 16 20.85 -28.79 35.02
CA ALA A 16 20.27 -27.67 35.73
C ALA A 16 21.01 -26.36 35.41
N TRP A 17 20.26 -25.34 35.03
CA TRP A 17 20.50 -23.97 35.44
C TRP A 17 19.30 -23.54 36.27
N ALA A 18 19.56 -23.16 37.52
CA ALA A 18 18.57 -22.58 38.40
C ALA A 18 18.38 -21.12 37.99
N CYS A 19 17.28 -20.82 37.32
CA CYS A 19 16.60 -19.54 37.46
C CYS A 19 15.21 -19.87 38.02
N GLY A 20 14.87 -19.25 39.15
CA GLY A 20 13.58 -19.42 39.79
C GLY A 20 12.51 -18.69 39.00
N ASP A 21 12.01 -19.32 37.94
CA ASP A 21 10.71 -18.96 37.38
C ASP A 21 9.68 -19.79 38.13
N THR A 22 8.90 -19.13 38.99
CA THR A 22 7.59 -19.64 39.38
C THR A 22 6.81 -19.85 38.09
N LEU A 23 6.70 -21.11 37.66
CA LEU A 23 5.73 -21.49 36.64
C LEU A 23 4.37 -21.25 37.29
N ASP A 24 3.75 -20.10 37.00
CA ASP A 24 2.36 -19.86 37.34
C ASP A 24 1.56 -20.91 36.57
N VAL A 25 1.27 -22.01 37.26
CA VAL A 25 0.28 -22.98 36.82
C VAL A 25 -1.04 -22.23 36.90
N MET A 26 -1.40 -21.53 35.83
CA MET A 26 -2.71 -20.92 35.68
C MET A 26 -3.73 -22.02 35.99
N SER A 27 -4.46 -21.86 37.09
CA SER A 27 -5.48 -22.80 37.51
C SER A 27 -6.43 -23.01 36.34
N THR A 28 -6.65 -24.25 35.93
CA THR A 28 -7.69 -24.57 34.95
C THR A 28 -9.02 -23.99 35.47
N PRO A 29 -9.64 -23.04 34.76
CA PRO A 29 -10.86 -22.40 35.26
C PRO A 29 -11.94 -23.47 35.47
N SER A 30 -12.44 -23.57 36.70
CA SER A 30 -13.66 -24.33 37.00
C SER A 30 -14.81 -23.33 37.09
N GLY A 31 -15.89 -23.54 36.33
CA GLY A 31 -16.97 -22.56 36.19
C GLY A 31 -17.62 -22.57 34.80
N THR A 32 -17.97 -21.40 34.27
CA THR A 32 -18.64 -21.23 32.97
C THR A 32 -17.96 -20.15 32.13
N ILE A 33 -18.04 -20.29 30.81
CA ILE A 33 -17.74 -19.21 29.85
C ILE A 33 -19.03 -18.89 29.08
N THR A 34 -19.27 -17.62 28.78
CA THR A 34 -20.40 -17.17 27.97
C THR A 34 -19.91 -16.25 26.86
N VAL A 35 -20.22 -16.60 25.62
CA VAL A 35 -19.91 -15.78 24.43
C VAL A 35 -21.11 -14.89 24.10
N SER A 36 -20.82 -13.63 23.78
CA SER A 36 -21.81 -12.64 23.33
C SER A 36 -21.33 -11.97 22.05
N GLY A 37 -22.28 -11.58 21.20
CA GLY A 37 -22.01 -10.90 19.94
C GLY A 37 -23.20 -11.00 18.99
N PRO A 38 -23.12 -10.40 17.79
CA PRO A 38 -24.23 -10.38 16.85
C PRO A 38 -24.52 -11.77 16.27
N ALA A 39 -25.80 -12.02 15.95
CA ALA A 39 -26.25 -13.24 15.28
C ALA A 39 -26.08 -13.18 13.74
N SER A 40 -25.72 -12.02 13.19
CA SER A 40 -25.48 -11.82 11.76
C SER A 40 -24.43 -10.74 11.52
N ALA A 41 -23.67 -10.90 10.44
CA ALA A 41 -22.72 -9.90 9.96
C ALA A 41 -22.68 -9.93 8.42
N ARG A 42 -22.38 -8.81 7.77
CA ARG A 42 -22.09 -8.78 6.33
C ARG A 42 -20.63 -9.13 6.10
N GLN A 43 -20.29 -9.81 5.00
CA GLN A 43 -18.90 -10.10 4.64
C GLN A 43 -18.06 -8.82 4.68
N GLY A 44 -16.86 -8.92 5.26
CA GLY A 44 -15.94 -7.81 5.42
C GLY A 44 -16.29 -6.78 6.49
N ASP A 45 -17.52 -6.71 7.00
CA ASP A 45 -17.82 -5.86 8.15
C ASP A 45 -17.18 -6.47 9.41
N VAL A 46 -16.46 -5.65 10.17
CA VAL A 46 -15.89 -6.05 11.45
C VAL A 46 -16.92 -5.86 12.55
N VAL A 47 -17.15 -6.90 13.34
CA VAL A 47 -18.07 -6.89 14.49
C VAL A 47 -17.40 -7.45 15.73
N MET A 48 -17.84 -7.01 16.91
CA MET A 48 -17.25 -7.42 18.18
C MET A 48 -17.94 -8.65 18.78
N TYR A 49 -17.13 -9.57 19.29
CA TYR A 49 -17.55 -10.63 20.20
C TYR A 49 -16.85 -10.46 21.55
N GLY A 50 -17.60 -10.71 22.63
CA GLY A 50 -17.09 -10.72 24.00
C GLY A 50 -17.23 -12.10 24.62
N ALA A 51 -16.35 -12.43 25.57
CA ALA A 51 -16.44 -13.65 26.37
C ALA A 51 -16.31 -13.30 27.85
N GLU A 52 -17.26 -13.77 28.67
CA GLU A 52 -17.19 -13.66 30.13
C GLU A 52 -16.89 -15.03 30.73
N VAL A 53 -15.88 -15.11 31.60
CA VAL A 53 -15.58 -16.31 32.38
C VAL A 53 -16.03 -16.08 33.82
N ARG A 54 -16.79 -17.02 34.38
CA ARG A 54 -17.21 -17.01 35.78
C ARG A 54 -16.75 -18.27 36.47
N ASP A 55 -16.31 -18.16 37.72
CA ASP A 55 -15.95 -19.31 38.53
C ASP A 55 -17.19 -20.11 38.99
N THR A 56 -16.98 -21.19 39.75
CA THR A 56 -18.08 -22.02 40.28
C THR A 56 -19.01 -21.30 41.25
N SER A 57 -18.61 -20.16 41.81
CA SER A 57 -19.44 -19.29 42.65
C SER A 57 -20.26 -18.27 41.84
N GLY A 58 -20.02 -18.18 40.53
CA GLY A 58 -20.63 -17.19 39.63
C GLY A 58 -19.86 -15.86 39.57
N THR A 59 -18.70 -15.76 40.22
CA THR A 59 -17.87 -14.55 40.25
C THR A 59 -17.11 -14.39 38.94
N LEU A 60 -17.07 -13.17 38.38
CA LEU A 60 -16.36 -12.87 37.13
C LEU A 60 -14.85 -13.03 37.33
N VAL A 61 -14.20 -13.74 36.41
CA VAL A 61 -12.75 -13.94 36.36
C VAL A 61 -12.17 -13.04 35.27
N THR A 62 -11.55 -11.92 35.66
CA THR A 62 -11.06 -10.89 34.73
C THR A 62 -9.78 -11.27 33.99
N ASP A 63 -8.98 -12.17 34.56
CA ASP A 63 -7.63 -12.47 34.07
C ASP A 63 -7.60 -13.77 33.25
N SER A 64 -8.76 -14.19 32.74
CA SER A 64 -8.86 -15.41 31.93
C SER A 64 -8.32 -15.18 30.52
N ALA A 65 -7.31 -15.95 30.12
CA ALA A 65 -6.83 -15.97 28.74
C ALA A 65 -7.88 -16.61 27.82
N ILE A 66 -8.48 -15.79 26.94
CA ILE A 66 -9.45 -16.24 25.95
C ILE A 66 -8.74 -16.60 24.64
N VAL A 67 -9.00 -17.81 24.16
CA VAL A 67 -8.59 -18.25 22.82
C VAL A 67 -9.82 -18.28 21.93
N TRP A 68 -9.80 -17.48 20.87
CA TRP A 68 -10.86 -17.40 19.89
C TRP A 68 -10.63 -18.34 18.70
N SER A 69 -11.71 -18.86 18.12
CA SER A 69 -11.67 -19.63 16.88
C SER A 69 -12.98 -19.53 16.11
N VAL A 70 -12.95 -19.81 14.81
CA VAL A 70 -14.11 -19.78 13.91
C VAL A 70 -14.31 -21.17 13.29
N SER A 71 -15.56 -21.62 13.19
CA SER A 71 -15.94 -22.87 12.53
C SER A 71 -17.08 -22.66 11.52
N PRO A 72 -17.03 -23.25 10.31
CA PRO A 72 -15.93 -24.05 9.77
C PRO A 72 -14.68 -23.21 9.49
N LEU A 73 -13.53 -23.87 9.32
CA LEU A 73 -12.29 -23.21 8.94
C LEU A 73 -12.48 -22.46 7.62
N GLY A 74 -12.02 -21.21 7.54
CA GLY A 74 -12.17 -20.37 6.36
C GLY A 74 -13.48 -19.58 6.28
N ALA A 75 -14.43 -19.78 7.21
CA ALA A 75 -15.66 -18.99 7.25
C ALA A 75 -15.43 -17.52 7.62
N GLY A 76 -14.38 -17.23 8.39
CA GLY A 76 -14.01 -15.89 8.81
C GLY A 76 -12.71 -15.88 9.60
N PHE A 77 -12.39 -14.72 10.16
CA PHE A 77 -11.25 -14.51 11.05
C PHE A 77 -11.73 -13.79 12.31
N ILE A 78 -11.13 -14.14 13.45
CA ILE A 78 -11.34 -13.44 14.72
C ILE A 78 -10.00 -13.14 15.37
N ALA A 79 -9.79 -11.87 15.70
CA ALA A 79 -8.60 -11.42 16.40
C ALA A 79 -8.69 -11.75 17.90
N ALA A 80 -7.54 -11.68 18.59
CA ALA A 80 -7.46 -11.97 20.02
C ALA A 80 -8.34 -11.03 20.88
N ASP A 81 -8.60 -9.82 20.39
CA ASP A 81 -9.46 -8.81 21.02
C ASP A 81 -10.96 -9.02 20.74
N GLY A 82 -11.34 -10.10 20.04
CA GLY A 82 -12.74 -10.44 19.75
C GLY A 82 -13.31 -9.77 18.49
N ARG A 83 -12.52 -8.98 17.74
CA ARG A 83 -12.95 -8.48 16.42
C ARG A 83 -13.07 -9.62 15.43
N PHE A 84 -14.27 -9.83 14.90
CA PHE A 84 -14.59 -10.85 13.91
C PHE A 84 -14.91 -10.23 12.55
N VAL A 85 -14.45 -10.87 11.49
CA VAL A 85 -14.80 -10.56 10.10
C VAL A 85 -15.20 -11.83 9.35
N GLY A 86 -16.33 -11.77 8.65
CA GLY A 86 -16.84 -12.89 7.84
C GLY A 86 -16.20 -12.93 6.44
N TYR A 87 -15.81 -14.12 5.99
CA TYR A 87 -15.24 -14.38 4.66
C TYR A 87 -16.24 -15.12 3.75
N GLN A 88 -16.83 -16.22 4.21
CA GLN A 88 -17.76 -17.02 3.39
C GLN A 88 -19.19 -16.79 3.86
N ALA A 89 -20.10 -16.48 2.93
CA ALA A 89 -21.52 -16.37 3.24
C ALA A 89 -22.08 -17.70 3.75
N GLY A 90 -22.93 -17.64 4.78
CA GLY A 90 -23.48 -18.82 5.44
C GLY A 90 -23.34 -18.76 6.96
N ALA A 91 -23.75 -19.84 7.64
CA ALA A 91 -23.64 -19.94 9.09
C ALA A 91 -22.21 -20.29 9.50
N ALA A 92 -21.66 -19.55 10.46
CA ALA A 92 -20.41 -19.83 11.14
C ALA A 92 -20.62 -19.81 12.66
N ARG A 93 -19.71 -20.42 13.40
CA ARG A 93 -19.67 -20.35 14.87
C ARG A 93 -18.41 -19.59 15.29
N VAL A 94 -18.61 -18.56 16.10
CA VAL A 94 -17.54 -17.90 16.84
C VAL A 94 -17.43 -18.58 18.19
N ILE A 95 -16.26 -19.14 18.50
CA ILE A 95 -16.02 -20.01 19.65
C ILE A 95 -14.97 -19.33 20.53
N ALA A 96 -15.28 -19.15 21.81
CA ALA A 96 -14.31 -18.73 22.82
C ALA A 96 -13.95 -19.92 23.72
N ARG A 97 -12.67 -20.03 24.09
CA ARG A 97 -12.18 -21.03 25.04
C ARG A 97 -11.36 -20.37 26.14
N ALA A 98 -11.53 -20.84 27.37
CA ALA A 98 -10.71 -20.49 28.53
C ALA A 98 -10.34 -21.77 29.29
N GLY A 99 -9.14 -22.29 29.04
CA GLY A 99 -8.74 -23.63 29.51
C GLY A 99 -9.67 -24.72 28.96
N SER A 100 -10.34 -25.45 29.84
CA SER A 100 -11.33 -26.49 29.46
C SER A 100 -12.73 -25.94 29.16
N LEU A 101 -13.01 -24.69 29.52
CA LEU A 101 -14.31 -24.06 29.26
C LEU A 101 -14.39 -23.63 27.79
N ALA A 102 -15.56 -23.84 27.19
CA ALA A 102 -15.84 -23.38 25.82
C ALA A 102 -17.32 -23.00 25.69
N ASP A 103 -17.58 -21.93 24.95
CA ASP A 103 -18.92 -21.54 24.52
C ASP A 103 -18.83 -20.93 23.11
N SER A 104 -19.97 -20.83 22.41
CA SER A 104 -20.00 -20.33 21.04
C SER A 104 -21.32 -19.69 20.67
N VAL A 105 -21.25 -18.68 19.81
CA VAL A 105 -22.41 -18.06 19.16
C VAL A 105 -22.39 -18.38 17.67
N THR A 106 -23.56 -18.68 17.11
CA THR A 106 -23.74 -18.80 15.65
C THR A 106 -23.94 -17.41 15.04
N VAL A 107 -23.20 -17.11 13.98
CA VAL A 107 -23.32 -15.91 13.18
C VAL A 107 -23.68 -16.29 11.74
N VAL A 108 -24.68 -15.63 11.17
CA VAL A 108 -25.02 -15.74 9.76
C VAL A 108 -24.28 -14.65 8.99
N ILE A 109 -23.32 -15.07 8.17
CA ILE A 109 -22.53 -14.19 7.30
C ILE A 109 -23.32 -13.95 6.01
N GLN A 110 -23.68 -12.70 5.75
CA GLN A 110 -24.40 -12.26 4.56
C GLN A 110 -23.43 -11.79 3.48
N LEU A 111 -23.79 -11.96 2.21
CA LEU A 111 -22.97 -11.47 1.10
C LEU A 111 -22.77 -9.95 1.19
N ARG A 112 -21.56 -9.47 0.90
CA ARG A 112 -21.29 -8.03 0.80
C ARG A 112 -22.08 -7.39 -0.34
N GLY A 113 -22.23 -8.07 -1.47
CA GLY A 113 -23.12 -7.66 -2.57
C GLY A 113 -22.67 -6.38 -3.28
N LEU A 114 -21.37 -6.08 -3.27
CA LEU A 114 -20.80 -5.03 -4.12
C LEU A 114 -20.60 -5.56 -5.53
N GLY A 115 -20.64 -4.65 -6.49
CA GLY A 115 -20.33 -4.93 -7.87
C GLY A 115 -20.16 -3.62 -8.63
N GLY A 116 -19.59 -3.71 -9.82
CA GLY A 116 -19.40 -2.56 -10.67
C GLY A 116 -18.55 -2.90 -11.88
N SER A 117 -18.14 -1.86 -12.59
CA SER A 117 -17.28 -2.00 -13.76
C SER A 117 -16.28 -0.87 -13.89
N LEU A 118 -15.19 -1.18 -14.58
CA LEU A 118 -14.15 -0.25 -15.00
C LEU A 118 -14.07 -0.30 -16.52
N THR A 119 -14.81 0.60 -17.17
CA THR A 119 -14.98 0.59 -18.63
C THR A 119 -14.02 1.55 -19.30
N VAL A 120 -13.40 1.15 -20.41
CA VAL A 120 -12.52 2.03 -21.18
C VAL A 120 -13.36 3.11 -21.86
N GLU A 121 -13.03 4.36 -21.55
CA GLU A 121 -13.67 5.54 -22.11
C GLU A 121 -12.83 6.18 -23.22
N GLY A 122 -11.51 6.21 -23.06
CA GLY A 122 -10.60 6.81 -24.03
C GLY A 122 -9.20 6.20 -23.97
N ARG A 123 -8.43 6.38 -25.04
CA ARG A 123 -7.02 5.94 -25.12
C ARG A 123 -6.18 6.95 -25.90
N GLY A 124 -4.99 7.25 -25.38
CA GLY A 124 -3.88 7.90 -26.07
C GLY A 124 -2.73 6.91 -26.21
N THR A 125 -2.30 6.62 -27.45
CA THR A 125 -1.39 5.50 -27.72
C THR A 125 0.05 5.90 -27.93
N ILE A 126 0.99 5.21 -27.27
CA ILE A 126 2.44 5.27 -27.54
C ILE A 126 2.93 3.87 -27.93
N ALA A 127 3.60 3.76 -29.08
CA ALA A 127 4.03 2.47 -29.63
C ALA A 127 5.54 2.26 -29.59
N ASP A 128 6.33 3.34 -29.59
CA ASP A 128 7.79 3.31 -29.75
C ASP A 128 8.56 3.28 -28.42
N ARG A 129 7.92 3.64 -27.31
CA ARG A 129 8.46 3.59 -25.95
C ARG A 129 7.53 2.82 -25.02
N PHE A 130 8.08 2.31 -23.91
CA PHE A 130 7.25 1.93 -22.77
C PHE A 130 6.90 3.20 -21.98
N THR A 131 5.65 3.40 -21.62
CA THR A 131 5.27 4.49 -20.69
C THR A 131 5.51 4.09 -19.24
N SER A 132 5.79 5.06 -18.38
CA SER A 132 6.03 4.87 -16.93
C SER A 132 4.95 5.62 -16.14
N ASP A 133 5.25 6.13 -14.93
CA ASP A 133 4.27 6.80 -14.09
C ASP A 133 3.61 8.01 -14.78
N LEU A 134 2.47 8.44 -14.22
CA LEU A 134 1.74 9.59 -14.71
C LEU A 134 1.45 10.63 -13.63
N TRP A 135 1.10 11.81 -14.10
CA TRP A 135 0.41 12.80 -13.29
C TRP A 135 -0.64 13.56 -14.10
N VAL A 136 -1.82 13.75 -13.54
CA VAL A 136 -2.91 14.53 -14.09
C VAL A 136 -3.07 15.83 -13.32
N HIS A 137 -3.19 16.95 -14.03
CA HIS A 137 -3.50 18.26 -13.44
C HIS A 137 -4.27 19.12 -14.45
N GLY A 138 -5.43 19.61 -14.04
CA GLY A 138 -6.28 20.46 -14.88
C GLY A 138 -6.68 19.77 -16.19
N ILE A 139 -6.25 20.32 -17.32
CA ILE A 139 -6.58 19.81 -18.67
C ILE A 139 -5.48 18.92 -19.26
N ALA A 140 -4.42 18.65 -18.49
CA ALA A 140 -3.25 17.93 -18.95
C ALA A 140 -3.01 16.65 -18.16
N ALA A 141 -2.50 15.64 -18.85
CA ALA A 141 -1.82 14.51 -18.23
C ALA A 141 -0.38 14.42 -18.76
N TYR A 142 0.52 13.98 -17.91
CA TYR A 142 1.94 13.80 -18.23
C TYR A 142 2.31 12.35 -17.96
N THR A 143 3.02 11.70 -18.88
CA THR A 143 3.52 10.33 -18.67
C THR A 143 5.01 10.28 -18.96
N GLY A 144 5.79 9.67 -18.08
CA GLY A 144 7.19 9.38 -18.36
C GLY A 144 7.35 8.19 -19.32
N THR A 145 8.60 7.76 -19.53
CA THR A 145 8.92 6.58 -20.33
C THR A 145 10.03 5.75 -19.70
N TRP A 146 9.97 4.44 -19.88
CA TRP A 146 10.83 3.49 -19.17
C TRP A 146 11.68 2.63 -20.10
N SER A 147 12.98 2.51 -19.80
CA SER A 147 13.93 1.64 -20.51
C SER A 147 13.85 1.80 -22.04
N THR A 148 14.23 0.79 -22.82
CA THR A 148 14.17 0.84 -24.29
C THR A 148 13.13 -0.14 -24.82
N ARG A 149 12.19 0.36 -25.63
CA ARG A 149 11.30 -0.49 -26.46
C ARG A 149 11.82 -0.57 -27.89
N THR A 150 11.50 0.44 -28.71
CA THR A 150 12.20 0.69 -29.98
C THR A 150 13.06 1.95 -29.89
N GLU A 151 12.60 2.92 -29.10
CA GLU A 151 13.36 4.12 -28.75
C GLU A 151 13.69 4.14 -27.25
N PRO A 152 14.73 4.88 -26.81
CA PRO A 152 15.05 5.06 -25.39
C PRO A 152 13.92 5.78 -24.65
N GLY A 153 13.68 5.39 -23.40
CA GLY A 153 12.65 5.91 -22.48
C GLY A 153 13.03 7.25 -21.87
N ASN A 154 13.38 8.21 -22.73
CA ASN A 154 13.94 9.48 -22.34
C ASN A 154 13.00 10.65 -22.57
N THR A 155 11.70 10.39 -22.48
CA THR A 155 10.66 11.32 -22.92
C THR A 155 9.56 11.46 -21.87
N VAL A 156 9.14 12.70 -21.60
CA VAL A 156 7.85 13.02 -20.99
C VAL A 156 6.87 13.31 -22.13
N TYR A 157 5.76 12.57 -22.20
CA TYR A 157 4.67 12.87 -23.12
C TYR A 157 3.62 13.74 -22.44
N VAL A 158 3.09 14.71 -23.19
CA VAL A 158 2.07 15.66 -22.71
C VAL A 158 0.77 15.42 -23.47
N TRP A 159 -0.28 15.14 -22.71
CA TRP A 159 -1.59 14.78 -23.21
C TRP A 159 -2.60 15.86 -22.84
N ARG A 160 -3.38 16.33 -23.81
CA ARG A 160 -4.63 17.05 -23.55
C ARG A 160 -5.73 16.06 -23.23
N ILE A 161 -6.48 16.33 -22.16
CA ILE A 161 -7.52 15.45 -21.61
C ILE A 161 -8.86 16.16 -21.35
N ASP A 162 -9.11 17.31 -21.97
CA ASP A 162 -10.39 18.03 -21.90
C ASP A 162 -11.56 17.22 -22.48
N ASP A 163 -11.30 16.42 -23.51
CA ASP A 163 -12.17 15.32 -23.95
C ASP A 163 -11.57 13.97 -23.50
N PRO A 164 -12.04 13.39 -22.38
CA PRO A 164 -11.48 12.15 -21.84
C PRO A 164 -11.74 10.93 -22.74
N THR A 165 -12.66 11.03 -23.71
CA THR A 165 -12.89 9.95 -24.68
C THR A 165 -11.82 9.91 -25.76
N ARG A 166 -11.05 11.01 -25.91
CA ARG A 166 -10.03 11.19 -26.95
C ARG A 166 -8.80 11.93 -26.41
N PRO A 167 -8.03 11.35 -25.47
CA PRO A 167 -6.76 11.93 -25.05
C PRO A 167 -5.85 12.18 -26.26
N ALA A 168 -5.34 13.40 -26.38
CA ALA A 168 -4.57 13.83 -27.53
C ALA A 168 -3.15 14.21 -27.12
N LEU A 169 -2.14 13.62 -27.79
CA LEU A 169 -0.76 14.02 -27.58
C LEU A 169 -0.55 15.44 -28.14
N THR A 170 -0.19 16.39 -27.27
CA THR A 170 0.04 17.80 -27.66
C THR A 170 1.51 18.13 -27.76
N ASP A 171 2.35 17.49 -26.96
CA ASP A 171 3.78 17.75 -26.92
C ASP A 171 4.57 16.54 -26.39
N SER A 172 5.89 16.59 -26.55
CA SER A 172 6.82 15.68 -25.89
C SER A 172 8.15 16.35 -25.58
N LEU A 173 8.67 16.11 -24.38
CA LEU A 173 9.97 16.62 -23.94
C LEU A 173 10.96 15.48 -23.87
N ARG A 174 11.97 15.53 -24.74
CA ARG A 174 13.10 14.62 -24.67
C ARG A 174 14.12 15.14 -23.66
N LEU A 175 14.45 14.30 -22.68
CA LEU A 175 15.44 14.57 -21.65
C LEU A 175 16.75 13.82 -21.96
N ASP A 176 17.87 14.27 -21.41
CA ASP A 176 19.11 13.48 -21.39
C ASP A 176 18.99 12.36 -20.35
N ALA A 177 18.42 11.24 -20.77
CA ALA A 177 18.10 10.09 -19.95
C ALA A 177 18.04 8.82 -20.81
N SER A 178 17.96 7.66 -20.16
CA SER A 178 17.43 6.42 -20.74
C SER A 178 16.09 6.00 -20.13
N THR A 179 15.77 6.50 -18.93
CA THR A 179 14.52 6.29 -18.21
C THR A 179 14.07 7.61 -17.58
N VAL A 180 12.78 7.92 -17.73
CA VAL A 180 12.03 8.94 -17.00
C VAL A 180 10.96 8.21 -16.22
N ASN A 181 11.28 7.80 -15.00
CA ASN A 181 10.46 6.84 -14.26
C ASN A 181 9.20 7.48 -13.67
N ASP A 182 9.33 8.72 -13.21
CA ASP A 182 8.26 9.43 -12.52
C ASP A 182 8.15 10.89 -12.95
N ILE A 183 6.93 11.44 -12.87
CA ILE A 183 6.57 12.83 -13.12
C ILE A 183 5.55 13.26 -12.07
N LYS A 184 5.75 14.42 -11.45
CA LYS A 184 4.80 15.03 -10.52
C LYS A 184 4.61 16.51 -10.84
N VAL A 185 3.40 17.03 -10.59
CA VAL A 185 3.09 18.45 -10.76
C VAL A 185 2.76 19.06 -9.40
N ARG A 186 3.35 20.23 -9.12
CA ARG A 186 3.05 21.03 -7.93
C ARG A 186 1.55 21.31 -7.87
N SER A 187 0.99 21.36 -6.66
CA SER A 187 -0.47 21.54 -6.48
C SER A 187 -1.05 22.79 -7.16
N ASP A 188 -0.27 23.88 -7.27
CA ASP A 188 -0.66 25.10 -7.98
C ASP A 188 -0.60 24.99 -9.52
N GLY A 189 -0.08 23.89 -10.06
CA GLY A 189 0.03 23.63 -11.49
C GLY A 189 1.16 24.36 -12.20
N THR A 190 2.07 25.02 -11.48
CA THR A 190 3.08 25.91 -12.09
C THR A 190 4.42 25.24 -12.37
N VAL A 191 4.76 24.19 -11.61
CA VAL A 191 6.05 23.47 -11.71
C VAL A 191 5.81 21.97 -11.86
N GLY A 192 6.49 21.36 -12.83
CA GLY A 192 6.59 19.91 -12.98
C GLY A 192 7.97 19.40 -12.59
N VAL A 193 8.06 18.17 -12.09
CA VAL A 193 9.32 17.51 -11.75
C VAL A 193 9.33 16.13 -12.38
N ALA A 194 10.23 15.91 -13.33
CA ALA A 194 10.46 14.62 -13.97
C ALA A 194 11.76 13.99 -13.45
N THR A 195 11.74 12.71 -13.14
CA THR A 195 12.97 11.99 -12.79
C THR A 195 13.78 11.64 -14.04
N HIS A 196 15.09 11.46 -13.90
CA HIS A 196 15.89 10.91 -14.98
C HIS A 196 17.03 10.02 -14.49
N GLU A 197 17.17 8.89 -15.17
CA GLU A 197 18.22 7.89 -14.98
C GLU A 197 18.92 7.61 -16.32
N GLY A 198 20.20 7.24 -16.26
CA GLY A 198 21.02 6.90 -17.43
C GLY A 198 21.36 8.09 -18.33
N SER A 199 21.55 9.29 -17.76
CA SER A 199 21.99 10.47 -18.50
C SER A 199 23.36 10.28 -19.14
N SER A 200 23.52 10.76 -20.38
CA SER A 200 24.76 10.57 -21.15
C SER A 200 25.96 11.34 -20.60
N ASP A 201 25.71 12.43 -19.88
CA ASP A 201 26.70 13.22 -19.14
C ASP A 201 27.08 12.60 -17.77
N GLY A 202 26.42 11.50 -17.37
CA GLY A 202 26.60 10.86 -16.07
C GLY A 202 25.96 11.61 -14.90
N LEU A 203 25.21 12.69 -15.16
CA LEU A 203 24.57 13.52 -14.15
C LEU A 203 23.07 13.16 -14.06
N ASN A 204 22.73 12.06 -13.40
CA ASN A 204 21.33 11.71 -13.12
C ASN A 204 20.68 12.68 -12.11
N GLY A 205 19.35 12.61 -11.92
CA GLY A 205 18.66 13.51 -11.01
C GLY A 205 17.20 13.79 -11.36
N ILE A 206 16.79 15.03 -11.11
CA ILE A 206 15.46 15.55 -11.43
C ILE A 206 15.56 16.72 -12.42
N THR A 207 14.60 16.78 -13.35
CA THR A 207 14.39 17.89 -14.27
C THR A 207 13.17 18.69 -13.84
N LEU A 208 13.33 20.00 -13.68
CA LEU A 208 12.28 20.93 -13.32
C LEU A 208 11.69 21.54 -14.59
N LEU A 209 10.37 21.63 -14.64
CA LEU A 209 9.59 22.09 -15.78
C LEU A 209 8.75 23.31 -15.38
N ASP A 210 8.73 24.34 -16.22
CA ASP A 210 7.74 25.41 -16.18
C ASP A 210 6.46 24.93 -16.87
N LEU A 211 5.33 25.07 -16.18
CA LEU A 211 4.00 24.66 -16.62
C LEU A 211 3.05 25.86 -16.81
N ALA A 212 3.57 27.08 -17.02
CA ALA A 212 2.76 28.24 -17.35
C ALA A 212 1.83 27.99 -18.56
N ASP A 213 2.28 27.21 -19.54
CA ASP A 213 1.43 26.50 -20.49
C ASP A 213 1.48 24.99 -20.18
N PRO A 214 0.43 24.41 -19.57
CA PRO A 214 0.46 23.02 -19.15
C PRO A 214 0.53 22.04 -20.33
N LEU A 215 0.16 22.46 -21.54
CA LEU A 215 0.21 21.60 -22.72
C LEU A 215 1.55 21.70 -23.49
N HIS A 216 2.38 22.68 -23.13
CA HIS A 216 3.67 22.98 -23.75
C HIS A 216 4.73 23.33 -22.69
N PRO A 217 5.04 22.39 -21.78
CA PRO A 217 5.99 22.62 -20.70
C PRO A 217 7.40 22.92 -21.23
N ALA A 218 8.18 23.68 -20.46
CA ALA A 218 9.56 24.02 -20.79
C ALA A 218 10.52 23.58 -19.68
N VAL A 219 11.70 23.06 -20.04
CA VAL A 219 12.75 22.75 -19.07
C VAL A 219 13.33 24.04 -18.51
N ILE A 220 13.28 24.22 -17.19
CA ILE A 220 13.87 25.37 -16.49
C ILE A 220 15.17 25.05 -15.76
N GLY A 221 15.37 23.78 -15.37
CA GLY A 221 16.61 23.38 -14.70
C GLY A 221 16.73 21.88 -14.45
N ARG A 222 17.92 21.46 -14.03
CA ARG A 222 18.20 20.11 -13.50
C ARG A 222 18.82 20.25 -12.12
N TYR A 223 18.43 19.37 -11.20
CA TYR A 223 19.11 19.19 -9.93
C TYR A 223 19.73 17.78 -9.90
N THR A 224 21.06 17.71 -9.81
CA THR A 224 21.85 16.48 -9.95
C THR A 224 22.80 16.21 -8.80
N SER A 225 23.00 17.20 -7.91
CA SER A 225 23.93 17.10 -6.78
C SER A 225 23.48 15.99 -5.82
N GLY A 226 24.36 15.00 -5.60
CA GLY A 226 24.07 13.86 -4.72
C GLY A 226 23.12 12.80 -5.31
N LEU A 227 22.74 12.91 -6.60
CA LEU A 227 21.76 12.04 -7.27
C LEU A 227 22.37 11.21 -8.42
N GLY A 228 23.69 11.05 -8.43
CA GLY A 228 24.42 10.43 -9.56
C GLY A 228 24.03 8.97 -9.86
N SER A 229 23.39 8.27 -8.93
CA SER A 229 22.91 6.90 -9.14
C SER A 229 21.67 6.78 -10.02
N GLY A 230 20.87 7.85 -10.16
CA GLY A 230 19.52 7.75 -10.70
C GLY A 230 18.49 8.24 -9.70
N VAL A 231 17.30 8.58 -10.18
CA VAL A 231 16.15 8.91 -9.34
C VAL A 231 14.97 8.10 -9.81
N HIS A 232 14.49 7.22 -8.94
CA HIS A 232 13.37 6.34 -9.25
C HIS A 232 12.03 7.05 -9.09
N ASN A 233 11.83 7.70 -7.94
CA ASN A 233 10.55 8.29 -7.56
C ASN A 233 10.74 9.68 -6.96
N VAL A 234 9.73 10.54 -7.14
CA VAL A 234 9.66 11.83 -6.48
C VAL A 234 8.27 12.11 -5.93
N TRP A 235 8.22 12.98 -4.94
CA TRP A 235 6.99 13.63 -4.51
C TRP A 235 7.21 15.13 -4.35
N ILE A 236 6.23 15.95 -4.72
CA ILE A 236 6.30 17.41 -4.59
C ILE A 236 5.23 17.89 -3.62
N ASP A 237 5.64 18.62 -2.59
CA ASP A 237 4.74 19.25 -1.61
C ASP A 237 5.22 20.67 -1.32
N GLY A 238 4.43 21.66 -1.76
CA GLY A 238 4.80 23.06 -1.70
C GLY A 238 6.11 23.37 -2.44
N ASP A 239 7.05 23.97 -1.72
CA ASP A 239 8.39 24.33 -2.22
C ASP A 239 9.42 23.20 -2.03
N TYR A 240 9.00 21.98 -1.70
CA TYR A 240 9.92 20.87 -1.48
C TYR A 240 9.65 19.69 -2.40
N VAL A 241 10.73 19.15 -2.96
CA VAL A 241 10.73 17.88 -3.69
C VAL A 241 11.43 16.83 -2.84
N TYR A 242 10.70 15.76 -2.54
CA TYR A 242 11.17 14.57 -1.86
C TYR A 242 11.61 13.58 -2.93
N VAL A 243 12.88 13.21 -2.91
CA VAL A 243 13.54 12.46 -3.98
C VAL A 243 14.00 11.13 -3.41
N ALA A 244 13.65 10.03 -4.08
CA ALA A 244 14.14 8.68 -3.82
C ALA A 244 15.23 8.34 -4.86
N PRO A 245 16.52 8.56 -4.55
CA PRO A 245 17.60 8.25 -5.47
C PRO A 245 17.88 6.75 -5.46
N ASP A 246 18.36 6.24 -6.58
CA ASP A 246 18.74 4.83 -6.69
C ASP A 246 19.87 4.48 -5.73
N GLY A 247 19.79 3.31 -5.10
CA GLY A 247 20.89 2.74 -4.34
C GLY A 247 20.60 2.43 -2.87
N VAL A 248 21.25 1.38 -2.40
CA VAL A 248 21.13 0.85 -1.04
C VAL A 248 21.76 1.82 -0.04
N GLY A 249 20.99 2.20 0.99
CA GLY A 249 21.46 3.09 2.06
C GLY A 249 21.62 4.56 1.65
N VAL A 250 21.22 4.95 0.43
CA VAL A 250 21.22 6.35 0.00
C VAL A 250 20.13 7.14 0.73
N GLY A 251 18.94 6.55 0.86
CA GLY A 251 17.80 7.15 1.56
C GLY A 251 17.23 8.37 0.84
N LEU A 252 16.40 9.13 1.55
CA LEU A 252 15.68 10.27 1.02
C LEU A 252 16.59 11.49 0.83
N ARG A 253 16.37 12.25 -0.24
CA ARG A 253 16.84 13.64 -0.38
C ARG A 253 15.65 14.59 -0.41
N ILE A 254 15.79 15.75 0.21
CA ILE A 254 14.77 16.80 0.20
C ILE A 254 15.40 18.02 -0.46
N VAL A 255 14.81 18.47 -1.56
CA VAL A 255 15.29 19.58 -2.38
C VAL A 255 14.32 20.74 -2.23
N ASP A 256 14.82 21.90 -1.83
CA ASP A 256 14.10 23.17 -1.83
C ASP A 256 14.05 23.73 -3.26
N ILE A 257 12.84 23.98 -3.73
CA ILE A 257 12.51 24.53 -5.05
C ILE A 257 11.73 25.85 -4.93
N SER A 258 11.85 26.57 -3.82
CA SER A 258 11.25 27.90 -3.63
C SER A 258 11.69 28.90 -4.71
N ASP A 259 12.91 28.75 -5.23
CA ASP A 259 13.31 29.22 -6.55
C ASP A 259 13.56 28.00 -7.47
N PRO A 260 12.62 27.64 -8.35
CA PRO A 260 12.76 26.47 -9.21
C PRO A 260 13.86 26.63 -10.29
N ASN A 261 14.41 27.84 -10.48
CA ASN A 261 15.57 28.03 -11.36
C ASN A 261 16.89 27.74 -10.64
N ASN A 262 16.88 27.71 -9.30
CA ASN A 262 18.07 27.48 -8.50
C ASN A 262 17.75 26.56 -7.29
N PRO A 263 17.38 25.29 -7.55
CA PRO A 263 17.07 24.33 -6.50
C PRO A 263 18.28 24.02 -5.61
N THR A 264 18.05 23.78 -4.32
CA THR A 264 19.11 23.48 -3.34
C THR A 264 18.73 22.33 -2.42
N GLU A 265 19.72 21.60 -1.88
CA GLU A 265 19.43 20.56 -0.89
C GLU A 265 18.97 21.18 0.44
N ALA A 266 17.79 20.80 0.91
CA ALA A 266 17.29 21.17 2.23
C ALA A 266 17.78 20.18 3.29
N ALA A 267 17.69 18.88 3.00
CA ALA A 267 18.09 17.82 3.93
C ALA A 267 18.31 16.46 3.24
N GLN A 268 18.87 15.53 4.00
CA GLN A 268 18.93 14.11 3.68
C GLN A 268 18.40 13.29 4.86
N PHE A 269 17.76 12.16 4.59
CA PHE A 269 17.33 11.23 5.63
C PHE A 269 17.64 9.79 5.22
N THR A 270 18.63 9.20 5.91
CA THR A 270 19.00 7.79 5.75
C THR A 270 18.26 6.97 6.79
N GLY A 271 16.98 6.68 6.51
CA GLY A 271 16.07 5.96 7.41
C GLY A 271 16.17 4.44 7.37
N GLY A 272 17.06 3.86 6.56
CA GLY A 272 17.13 2.43 6.35
C GLY A 272 18.44 2.00 5.72
N SER A 273 18.72 0.71 5.82
CA SER A 273 19.83 0.03 5.14
C SER A 273 19.43 -0.53 3.78
N SER A 274 18.13 -0.62 3.49
CA SER A 274 17.59 -1.05 2.21
C SER A 274 17.50 0.09 1.17
N PHE A 275 17.21 -0.31 -0.07
CA PHE A 275 16.86 0.62 -1.14
C PHE A 275 15.55 1.36 -0.80
N LEU A 276 15.52 2.68 -0.99
CA LEU A 276 14.28 3.48 -0.92
C LEU A 276 13.66 3.51 -2.31
N HIS A 277 12.52 2.86 -2.48
CA HIS A 277 11.83 2.76 -3.76
C HIS A 277 11.00 4.01 -4.04
N ASP A 278 9.97 4.24 -3.22
CA ASP A 278 9.06 5.38 -3.33
C ASP A 278 8.99 6.22 -2.07
N VAL A 279 8.62 7.49 -2.28
CA VAL A 279 8.20 8.42 -1.24
C VAL A 279 6.81 8.97 -1.57
N TYR A 280 5.96 9.01 -0.55
CA TYR A 280 4.67 9.71 -0.59
C TYR A 280 4.60 10.70 0.58
N VAL A 281 4.25 11.96 0.33
CA VAL A 281 4.13 12.98 1.39
C VAL A 281 2.72 13.53 1.48
N ARG A 282 2.18 13.58 2.70
CA ARG A 282 0.89 14.21 2.99
C ARG A 282 0.84 14.68 4.43
N ASP A 283 0.21 15.84 4.64
CA ASP A 283 -0.02 16.43 5.96
C ASP A 283 1.28 16.59 6.77
N GLY A 284 2.41 16.83 6.10
CA GLY A 284 3.73 16.95 6.73
C GLY A 284 4.34 15.61 7.20
N LEU A 285 3.81 14.47 6.74
CA LEU A 285 4.36 13.13 6.96
C LEU A 285 4.85 12.55 5.63
N ALA A 286 6.08 12.06 5.60
CA ALA A 286 6.63 11.28 4.50
C ALA A 286 6.56 9.78 4.83
N PHE A 287 6.01 9.01 3.90
CA PHE A 287 5.89 7.56 3.94
C PHE A 287 6.91 7.00 2.96
N LEU A 288 7.95 6.35 3.50
CA LEU A 288 9.10 5.87 2.76
C LEU A 288 9.02 4.35 2.59
N SER A 289 8.95 3.90 1.35
CA SER A 289 8.92 2.48 0.99
C SER A 289 10.34 1.94 0.87
N HIS A 290 10.90 1.46 1.98
CA HIS A 290 12.28 1.00 2.05
C HIS A 290 12.42 -0.51 1.75
N TRP A 291 11.82 -1.00 0.66
CA TRP A 291 12.01 -2.37 0.17
C TRP A 291 11.96 -3.42 1.29
N ASN A 292 13.11 -3.99 1.71
CA ASN A 292 13.18 -5.02 2.75
C ASN A 292 13.16 -4.50 4.20
N ASP A 293 13.34 -3.19 4.43
CA ASP A 293 13.19 -2.56 5.75
C ASP A 293 11.74 -2.11 6.02
N GLY A 294 10.83 -2.35 5.06
CA GLY A 294 9.40 -2.07 5.18
C GLY A 294 9.04 -0.59 5.01
N LEU A 295 7.98 -0.16 5.69
CA LEU A 295 7.51 1.22 5.66
C LEU A 295 8.12 2.03 6.80
N VAL A 296 8.73 3.18 6.49
CA VAL A 296 9.23 4.16 7.47
C VAL A 296 8.38 5.43 7.39
N ILE A 297 7.91 5.93 8.53
CA ILE A 297 7.11 7.15 8.66
C ILE A 297 7.98 8.26 9.23
N VAL A 298 8.09 9.37 8.52
CA VAL A 298 8.97 10.50 8.84
C VAL A 298 8.15 11.77 8.97
N ASP A 299 8.35 12.50 10.06
CA ASP A 299 7.85 13.84 10.24
C ASP A 299 8.70 14.81 9.43
N VAL A 300 8.08 15.44 8.44
CA VAL A 300 8.67 16.45 7.57
C VAL A 300 7.94 17.79 7.70
N GLY A 301 7.21 18.00 8.80
CA GLY A 301 6.48 19.24 9.05
C GLY A 301 5.11 19.07 9.71
N ASN A 302 4.71 17.84 10.07
CA ASN A 302 3.50 17.59 10.83
C ASN A 302 3.67 17.98 12.31
N GLY A 303 4.89 17.87 12.84
CA GLY A 303 5.25 18.27 14.20
C GLY A 303 5.08 17.18 15.26
N ILE A 304 4.64 15.98 14.90
CA ILE A 304 4.48 14.84 15.82
C ILE A 304 5.82 14.39 16.44
N ALA A 305 6.93 14.55 15.72
CA ALA A 305 8.28 14.26 16.18
C ALA A 305 9.20 15.49 16.17
N GLY A 306 8.66 16.67 15.82
CA GLY A 306 9.42 17.91 15.70
C GLY A 306 10.20 18.03 14.39
N GLY A 307 9.79 17.27 13.37
CA GLY A 307 10.42 17.26 12.06
C GLY A 307 10.03 18.45 11.18
N SER A 308 10.83 18.69 10.15
CA SER A 308 10.62 19.70 9.10
C SER A 308 11.30 19.24 7.81
N PRO A 309 11.04 19.87 6.65
CA PRO A 309 11.73 19.49 5.41
C PRO A 309 13.25 19.67 5.49
N SER A 310 13.74 20.64 6.29
CA SER A 310 15.17 20.88 6.54
C SER A 310 15.75 20.02 7.68
N SER A 311 14.92 19.31 8.44
CA SER A 311 15.34 18.46 9.55
C SER A 311 14.33 17.31 9.73
N PRO A 312 14.23 16.39 8.76
CA PRO A 312 13.29 15.28 8.80
C PRO A 312 13.57 14.39 10.00
N THR A 313 12.53 13.95 10.70
CA THR A 313 12.65 13.16 11.92
C THR A 313 11.76 11.92 11.85
N GLU A 314 12.33 10.74 12.08
CA GLU A 314 11.56 9.49 12.10
C GLU A 314 10.49 9.52 13.21
N VAL A 315 9.27 9.12 12.85
CA VAL A 315 8.17 8.90 13.79
C VAL A 315 8.16 7.45 14.24
N SER A 316 8.15 6.54 13.26
CA SER A 316 8.07 5.09 13.47
C SER A 316 8.39 4.33 12.18
N ARG A 317 8.41 3.01 12.27
CA ARG A 317 8.54 2.11 11.12
C ARG A 317 7.83 0.78 11.39
N ILE A 318 7.54 0.05 10.32
CA ILE A 318 7.05 -1.32 10.36
C ILE A 318 7.86 -2.18 9.39
N ALA A 319 8.79 -2.97 9.93
CA ALA A 319 9.74 -3.77 9.16
C ALA A 319 9.21 -5.14 8.72
N ALA A 320 8.06 -5.59 9.23
CA ALA A 320 7.53 -6.94 9.03
C ALA A 320 6.59 -7.08 7.82
N ILE A 321 6.60 -6.12 6.88
CA ILE A 321 5.74 -6.14 5.69
C ILE A 321 6.50 -6.88 4.59
N GLY A 322 6.30 -8.21 4.53
CA GLY A 322 6.66 -9.24 3.51
C GLY A 322 7.85 -9.08 2.55
N GLY A 323 8.72 -8.09 2.71
CA GLY A 323 9.80 -7.73 1.80
C GLY A 323 9.31 -6.90 0.61
N GLN A 324 10.25 -6.27 -0.10
CA GLN A 324 9.96 -5.58 -1.36
C GLN A 324 8.85 -4.50 -1.28
N THR A 325 8.75 -3.79 -0.14
CA THR A 325 7.84 -2.65 0.02
C THR A 325 8.13 -1.61 -1.06
N HIS A 326 7.16 -1.42 -1.95
CA HIS A 326 7.30 -0.68 -3.21
C HIS A 326 6.77 0.74 -3.07
N ASN A 327 5.52 0.90 -2.67
CA ASN A 327 4.83 2.18 -2.60
C ASN A 327 3.80 2.22 -1.46
N ALA A 328 3.36 3.42 -1.11
CA ALA A 328 2.45 3.65 0.01
C ALA A 328 1.42 4.75 -0.29
N TRP A 329 0.23 4.63 0.32
CA TRP A 329 -0.82 5.65 0.24
C TRP A 329 -1.51 5.82 1.60
N TYR A 330 -1.41 7.01 2.19
CA TYR A 330 -1.99 7.31 3.51
C TYR A 330 -3.39 7.92 3.37
N TRP A 331 -4.36 7.34 4.08
CA TRP A 331 -5.71 7.84 4.25
C TRP A 331 -5.94 8.31 5.70
N PRO A 332 -5.77 9.61 6.00
CA PRO A 332 -5.84 10.13 7.36
C PRO A 332 -7.21 9.90 8.02
N ALA A 333 -8.30 10.11 7.27
CA ALA A 333 -9.65 10.04 7.81
C ALA A 333 -10.04 8.64 8.30
N ALA A 334 -9.52 7.58 7.66
CA ALA A 334 -9.72 6.20 8.10
C ALA A 334 -8.59 5.69 9.02
N GLY A 335 -7.43 6.36 9.03
CA GLY A 335 -6.27 5.96 9.83
C GLY A 335 -5.53 4.75 9.26
N TYR A 336 -5.50 4.61 7.94
CA TYR A 336 -4.81 3.51 7.25
C TYR A 336 -3.75 4.00 6.28
N VAL A 337 -2.67 3.23 6.16
CA VAL A 337 -1.74 3.28 5.03
C VAL A 337 -1.89 1.99 4.23
N PHE A 338 -2.10 2.12 2.93
CA PHE A 338 -2.05 0.99 1.99
C PHE A 338 -0.62 0.88 1.46
N VAL A 339 -0.06 -0.34 1.47
CA VAL A 339 1.34 -0.59 1.10
C VAL A 339 1.40 -1.73 0.08
N GLY A 340 2.05 -1.52 -1.05
CA GLY A 340 2.21 -2.53 -2.09
C GLY A 340 3.54 -3.24 -1.97
N GLU A 341 3.54 -4.56 -2.17
CA GLU A 341 4.76 -5.34 -2.34
C GLU A 341 5.00 -5.59 -3.83
N GLU A 342 6.14 -5.14 -4.35
CA GLU A 342 6.56 -5.46 -5.71
C GLU A 342 7.40 -6.77 -5.73
N ASP A 343 6.90 -7.79 -5.02
CA ASP A 343 7.41 -9.16 -5.12
C ASP A 343 6.79 -9.85 -6.34
N PHE A 344 7.65 -10.28 -7.27
CA PHE A 344 7.22 -11.05 -8.45
C PHE A 344 6.88 -12.51 -8.14
N GLY A 345 6.95 -12.92 -6.88
CA GLY A 345 6.28 -14.08 -6.34
C GLY A 345 4.76 -14.06 -6.52
N ALA A 346 4.11 -15.18 -6.22
CA ALA A 346 2.66 -15.31 -6.29
C ALA A 346 2.11 -15.88 -4.97
N PRO A 347 1.00 -15.33 -4.43
CA PRO A 347 0.23 -14.20 -4.95
C PRO A 347 0.95 -12.85 -4.72
N GLY A 348 0.65 -11.84 -5.54
CA GLY A 348 0.98 -10.46 -5.23
C GLY A 348 0.14 -9.94 -4.06
N ILE A 349 0.72 -9.11 -3.20
CA ILE A 349 0.10 -8.72 -1.93
C ILE A 349 0.12 -7.19 -1.75
N LEU A 350 -1.04 -6.66 -1.34
CA LEU A 350 -1.18 -5.32 -0.78
C LEU A 350 -1.51 -5.43 0.71
N HIS A 351 -0.91 -4.57 1.52
CA HIS A 351 -1.00 -4.56 2.97
C HIS A 351 -1.78 -3.34 3.44
N VAL A 352 -2.47 -3.50 4.57
CA VAL A 352 -3.19 -2.43 5.24
C VAL A 352 -2.61 -2.25 6.63
N VAL A 353 -1.96 -1.11 6.82
CA VAL A 353 -1.34 -0.72 8.08
C VAL A 353 -2.24 0.29 8.78
N ASP A 354 -2.69 -0.06 9.98
CA ASP A 354 -3.39 0.83 10.88
C ASP A 354 -2.39 1.78 11.54
N VAL A 355 -2.59 3.06 11.32
CA VAL A 355 -1.75 4.16 11.79
C VAL A 355 -2.54 5.18 12.61
N ARG A 356 -3.66 4.77 13.20
CA ARG A 356 -4.41 5.62 14.14
C ARG A 356 -3.54 6.09 15.31
N ASP A 357 -2.55 5.27 15.66
CA ASP A 357 -1.36 5.71 16.40
C ASP A 357 -0.15 5.65 15.47
N LEU A 358 0.26 6.81 14.95
CA LEU A 358 1.42 6.94 14.05
C LEU A 358 2.74 6.49 14.69
N ARG A 359 2.82 6.39 16.03
CA ARG A 359 4.01 5.89 16.71
C ARG A 359 4.04 4.37 16.84
N GLN A 360 2.92 3.70 16.61
CA GLN A 360 2.76 2.25 16.76
C GLN A 360 1.96 1.67 15.56
N PRO A 361 2.49 1.80 14.33
CA PRO A 361 1.86 1.24 13.15
C PRO A 361 1.73 -0.28 13.27
N ARG A 362 0.58 -0.82 12.86
CA ARG A 362 0.35 -2.28 12.86
C ARG A 362 -0.38 -2.74 11.61
N GLU A 363 0.12 -3.79 10.98
CA GLU A 363 -0.64 -4.47 9.93
C GLU A 363 -1.93 -5.05 10.51
N VAL A 364 -3.06 -4.82 9.83
CA VAL A 364 -4.37 -5.34 10.23
C VAL A 364 -5.02 -6.19 9.15
N ALA A 365 -4.65 -6.00 7.89
CA ALA A 365 -5.24 -6.72 6.78
C ALA A 365 -4.29 -6.82 5.59
N THR A 366 -4.58 -7.76 4.70
CA THR A 366 -3.93 -7.91 3.39
C THR A 366 -4.97 -8.11 2.30
N TYR A 367 -4.61 -7.78 1.06
CA TYR A 367 -5.38 -8.06 -0.15
C TYR A 367 -4.48 -8.76 -1.15
N ALA A 368 -4.70 -10.06 -1.33
CA ALA A 368 -3.89 -10.89 -2.22
C ALA A 368 -4.58 -11.12 -3.57
N VAL A 369 -3.79 -11.10 -4.64
CA VAL A 369 -4.24 -11.39 -6.00
C VAL A 369 -3.39 -12.51 -6.59
N PRO A 370 -4.01 -13.58 -7.13
CA PRO A 370 -3.26 -14.60 -7.86
C PRO A 370 -2.51 -13.99 -9.04
N GLY A 371 -1.24 -14.33 -9.20
CA GLY A 371 -0.37 -13.75 -10.22
C GLY A 371 0.67 -12.80 -9.61
N GLY A 372 1.11 -11.83 -10.40
CA GLY A 372 2.16 -10.88 -10.01
C GLY A 372 1.73 -9.80 -9.03
N PRO A 373 2.65 -8.87 -8.73
CA PRO A 373 2.49 -7.89 -7.66
C PRO A 373 1.54 -6.74 -8.03
N PRO A 374 1.02 -6.01 -7.01
CA PRO A 374 0.55 -4.65 -7.21
C PRO A 374 1.69 -3.73 -7.69
N HIS A 375 1.32 -2.56 -8.18
CA HIS A 375 2.23 -1.44 -8.43
C HIS A 375 1.63 -0.17 -7.80
N ASN A 376 1.43 0.90 -8.56
CA ASN A 376 0.89 2.15 -8.03
C ASN A 376 -0.61 2.08 -7.74
N PHE A 377 -1.06 2.86 -6.77
CA PHE A 377 -2.47 2.96 -6.40
C PHE A 377 -2.90 4.40 -6.14
N TRP A 378 -4.20 4.62 -6.29
CA TRP A 378 -4.87 5.88 -6.00
C TRP A 378 -6.16 5.61 -5.24
N LEU A 379 -6.45 6.41 -4.23
CA LEU A 379 -7.64 6.23 -3.38
C LEU A 379 -8.70 7.29 -3.66
N ASP A 380 -9.91 6.85 -3.97
CA ASP A 380 -11.12 7.65 -3.81
C ASP A 380 -11.50 7.65 -2.33
N GLU A 381 -11.06 8.67 -1.59
CA GLU A 381 -11.37 8.78 -0.16
C GLU A 381 -12.85 9.02 0.13
N ALA A 382 -13.56 9.70 -0.79
CA ALA A 382 -14.97 9.99 -0.62
C ALA A 382 -15.82 8.73 -0.86
N GLY A 383 -15.45 7.93 -1.86
CA GLY A 383 -16.09 6.65 -2.18
C GLY A 383 -15.58 5.47 -1.35
N GLY A 384 -14.42 5.58 -0.71
CA GLY A 384 -13.75 4.47 -0.04
C GLY A 384 -13.29 3.38 -1.02
N VAL A 385 -12.84 3.77 -2.22
CA VAL A 385 -12.43 2.85 -3.28
C VAL A 385 -10.96 3.02 -3.63
N LEU A 386 -10.17 1.98 -3.43
CA LEU A 386 -8.77 1.93 -3.84
C LEU A 386 -8.68 1.43 -5.29
N TYR A 387 -8.15 2.25 -6.18
CA TYR A 387 -7.77 1.88 -7.52
C TYR A 387 -6.31 1.41 -7.51
N ALA A 388 -6.09 0.11 -7.64
CA ALA A 388 -4.76 -0.49 -7.59
C ALA A 388 -4.35 -1.03 -8.96
N ALA A 389 -3.22 -0.55 -9.47
CA ALA A 389 -2.54 -1.15 -10.59
C ALA A 389 -1.92 -2.48 -10.17
N TRP A 390 -1.96 -3.45 -11.07
CA TRP A 390 -1.55 -4.82 -10.78
C TRP A 390 -0.83 -5.45 -11.97
N TYR A 391 0.01 -4.67 -12.66
CA TYR A 391 0.74 -5.08 -13.85
C TYR A 391 -0.15 -5.83 -14.86
N GLY A 392 0.18 -7.10 -15.12
CA GLY A 392 -0.53 -7.98 -16.04
C GLY A 392 -1.96 -8.35 -15.62
N GLN A 393 -2.29 -8.14 -14.34
CA GLN A 393 -3.61 -8.36 -13.76
C GLN A 393 -4.54 -7.13 -13.88
N GLY A 394 -4.05 -6.04 -14.51
CA GLY A 394 -4.86 -4.89 -14.87
C GLY A 394 -5.08 -3.90 -13.72
N LEU A 395 -6.14 -3.10 -13.84
CA LEU A 395 -6.60 -2.22 -12.78
C LEU A 395 -7.68 -2.90 -11.94
N ARG A 396 -7.63 -2.72 -10.61
CA ARG A 396 -8.62 -3.21 -9.66
C ARG A 396 -9.23 -2.06 -8.87
N GLY A 397 -10.55 -2.08 -8.70
CA GLY A 397 -11.28 -1.25 -7.74
C GLY A 397 -11.65 -2.08 -6.51
N VAL A 398 -11.17 -1.68 -5.33
CA VAL A 398 -11.35 -2.42 -4.07
C VAL A 398 -12.05 -1.52 -3.04
N ASP A 399 -13.14 -2.01 -2.45
CA ASP A 399 -13.85 -1.38 -1.34
C ASP A 399 -13.02 -1.47 -0.05
N VAL A 400 -12.48 -0.33 0.34
CA VAL A 400 -11.69 -0.15 1.56
C VAL A 400 -12.45 0.63 2.63
N SER A 401 -13.77 0.75 2.48
CA SER A 401 -14.63 1.38 3.50
C SER A 401 -14.80 0.51 4.75
N GLY A 402 -15.09 1.18 5.87
CA GLY A 402 -15.28 0.59 7.19
C GLY A 402 -13.97 0.17 7.86
N GLU A 403 -14.08 -0.58 8.95
CA GLU A 403 -12.90 -1.17 9.60
C GLU A 403 -12.36 -2.32 8.73
N LEU A 404 -11.04 -2.34 8.54
CA LEU A 404 -10.33 -3.34 7.75
C LEU A 404 -9.61 -4.34 8.66
N LEU A 405 -9.81 -5.64 8.41
CA LEU A 405 -9.24 -6.72 9.21
C LEU A 405 -9.08 -7.98 8.37
N GLY A 406 -7.95 -8.70 8.53
CA GLY A 406 -7.74 -10.01 7.94
C GLY A 406 -7.56 -9.99 6.41
N ARG A 407 -8.07 -11.01 5.72
CA ARG A 407 -7.86 -11.21 4.28
C ARG A 407 -8.96 -10.57 3.45
N LEU A 408 -8.70 -9.40 2.88
CA LEU A 408 -9.69 -8.57 2.19
C LEU A 408 -10.18 -9.21 0.88
N GLU A 409 -9.34 -10.01 0.21
CA GLU A 409 -9.71 -10.70 -1.04
C GLU A 409 -10.83 -11.73 -0.84
N LEU A 410 -11.04 -12.19 0.40
CA LEU A 410 -12.11 -13.12 0.76
C LEU A 410 -13.37 -12.44 1.28
N GLN A 411 -13.41 -11.11 1.35
CA GLN A 411 -14.48 -10.36 2.02
C GLN A 411 -15.52 -9.79 1.05
N GLY A 412 -15.45 -10.16 -0.24
CA GLY A 412 -16.30 -9.58 -1.28
C GLY A 412 -16.05 -8.08 -1.49
N ARG A 413 -14.83 -7.61 -1.22
CA ARG A 413 -14.41 -6.20 -1.34
C ARG A 413 -13.94 -5.82 -2.74
N ALA A 414 -13.61 -6.78 -3.60
CA ALA A 414 -13.31 -6.47 -5.00
C ALA A 414 -14.61 -6.01 -5.70
N ILE A 415 -14.64 -4.76 -6.16
CA ILE A 415 -15.81 -4.13 -6.80
C ILE A 415 -15.78 -4.38 -8.30
N ALA A 416 -14.62 -4.12 -8.91
CA ALA A 416 -14.42 -4.20 -10.35
C ALA A 416 -12.95 -4.49 -10.67
N SER A 417 -12.71 -5.07 -11.84
CA SER A 417 -11.38 -5.15 -12.45
C SER A 417 -11.48 -4.90 -13.95
N SER A 418 -10.38 -4.46 -14.56
CA SER A 418 -10.31 -4.23 -16.01
C SER A 418 -8.99 -4.70 -16.58
N LEU A 419 -9.09 -5.59 -17.58
CA LEU A 419 -8.03 -5.85 -18.54
C LEU A 419 -8.44 -5.16 -19.83
N TYR A 420 -7.66 -4.20 -20.27
CA TYR A 420 -8.01 -3.34 -21.41
C TYR A 420 -7.15 -3.63 -22.66
N GLY A 421 -6.34 -4.69 -22.63
CA GLY A 421 -5.64 -5.25 -23.79
C GLY A 421 -4.48 -4.38 -24.30
N GLY A 422 -3.87 -4.78 -25.42
CA GLY A 422 -2.71 -4.09 -26.00
C GLY A 422 -1.84 -4.99 -26.85
N SER A 423 -0.57 -4.62 -27.02
CA SER A 423 0.50 -5.50 -27.52
C SER A 423 1.80 -5.22 -26.73
N GLY A 424 2.48 -6.27 -26.29
CA GLY A 424 3.73 -6.12 -25.54
C GLY A 424 3.88 -7.17 -24.43
N ALA A 425 5.05 -7.24 -23.81
CA ALA A 425 5.25 -8.11 -22.65
C ALA A 425 4.86 -7.36 -21.37
N CYS A 426 4.49 -8.10 -20.34
CA CYS A 426 4.33 -7.55 -19.00
C CYS A 426 4.83 -8.58 -17.99
N PRO A 427 5.52 -8.16 -16.91
CA PRO A 427 5.88 -9.08 -15.84
C PRO A 427 4.66 -9.85 -15.32
N SER A 428 4.84 -11.16 -15.12
CA SER A 428 3.83 -12.06 -14.52
C SER A 428 2.48 -12.13 -15.25
N ALA A 429 2.40 -11.68 -16.51
CA ALA A 429 1.20 -11.76 -17.33
C ALA A 429 1.13 -13.05 -18.17
N THR A 430 -0.03 -13.71 -18.20
CA THR A 430 -0.32 -14.79 -19.16
C THR A 430 -1.50 -14.39 -20.05
N GLY A 431 -1.25 -14.18 -21.35
CA GLY A 431 -2.29 -14.00 -22.38
C GLY A 431 -2.96 -12.62 -22.49
N SER A 432 -2.78 -11.71 -21.54
CA SER A 432 -3.18 -10.29 -21.61
C SER A 432 -1.94 -9.42 -21.79
N PHE A 433 -1.97 -8.50 -22.77
CA PHE A 433 -0.89 -7.54 -23.04
C PHE A 433 -1.03 -6.23 -22.24
N THR A 434 -1.98 -6.19 -21.30
CA THR A 434 -2.13 -5.12 -20.31
C THR A 434 -0.91 -5.09 -19.40
N CYS A 435 -0.39 -3.91 -19.09
CA CYS A 435 0.68 -3.71 -18.12
C CYS A 435 0.47 -2.40 -17.37
N THR A 436 -0.46 -2.44 -16.41
CA THR A 436 -0.89 -1.29 -15.64
C THR A 436 0.23 -0.84 -14.69
N TRP A 437 0.76 0.36 -14.88
CA TRP A 437 1.81 0.94 -14.04
C TRP A 437 1.20 1.75 -12.90
N ALA A 438 0.40 2.76 -13.23
CA ALA A 438 -0.16 3.68 -12.24
C ALA A 438 -1.54 4.17 -12.62
N PRO A 439 -2.45 4.29 -11.64
CA PRO A 439 -3.71 5.01 -11.79
C PRO A 439 -3.66 6.38 -11.10
N GLN A 440 -4.48 7.31 -11.57
CA GLN A 440 -4.86 8.54 -10.89
C GLN A 440 -6.35 8.81 -11.10
N LEU A 441 -7.09 9.02 -10.01
CA LEU A 441 -8.48 9.47 -10.10
C LEU A 441 -8.52 10.99 -10.24
N GLU A 442 -9.17 11.48 -11.28
CA GLU A 442 -9.42 12.91 -11.51
C GLU A 442 -10.81 13.08 -12.13
N ALA A 443 -11.60 14.03 -11.62
CA ALA A 443 -12.95 14.33 -12.12
C ALA A 443 -13.88 13.11 -12.29
N GLY A 444 -13.76 12.09 -11.42
CA GLY A 444 -14.57 10.86 -11.45
C GLY A 444 -14.14 9.84 -12.52
N LEU A 445 -12.99 10.05 -13.16
CA LEU A 445 -12.38 9.13 -14.11
C LEU A 445 -11.02 8.66 -13.59
N VAL A 446 -10.65 7.43 -13.93
CA VAL A 446 -9.34 6.88 -13.58
C VAL A 446 -8.45 6.91 -14.81
N PHE A 447 -7.47 7.79 -14.79
CA PHE A 447 -6.40 7.86 -15.76
C PHE A 447 -5.35 6.84 -15.41
N VAL A 448 -4.92 6.05 -16.38
CA VAL A 448 -4.02 4.92 -16.18
C VAL A 448 -2.89 4.98 -17.18
N SER A 449 -1.67 4.90 -16.69
CA SER A 449 -0.50 4.67 -17.53
C SER A 449 -0.31 3.17 -17.67
N ASP A 450 -0.36 2.71 -18.92
CA ASP A 450 -0.11 1.34 -19.28
C ASP A 450 1.19 1.25 -20.07
N MET A 451 2.18 0.52 -19.57
CA MET A 451 3.52 0.49 -20.13
C MET A 451 3.51 0.20 -21.63
N ASN A 452 2.60 -0.66 -22.10
CA ASN A 452 2.59 -1.16 -23.46
C ASN A 452 1.78 -0.29 -24.42
N THR A 453 0.76 0.42 -23.93
CA THR A 453 -0.20 1.11 -24.78
C THR A 453 -0.20 2.62 -24.62
N GLY A 454 0.22 3.18 -23.48
CA GLY A 454 0.18 4.60 -23.18
C GLY A 454 -0.92 4.98 -22.19
N LEU A 455 -1.59 6.10 -22.42
CA LEU A 455 -2.62 6.62 -21.52
C LEU A 455 -3.98 5.97 -21.79
N THR A 456 -4.55 5.31 -20.80
CA THR A 456 -5.92 4.75 -20.82
C THR A 456 -6.79 5.50 -19.83
N VAL A 457 -8.01 5.87 -20.25
CA VAL A 457 -9.01 6.50 -19.39
C VAL A 457 -10.11 5.49 -19.10
N LEU A 458 -10.38 5.24 -17.82
CA LEU A 458 -11.40 4.31 -17.36
C LEU A 458 -12.50 5.06 -16.61
N ARG A 459 -13.75 4.66 -16.87
CA ARG A 459 -14.94 5.12 -16.14
C ARG A 459 -15.36 4.06 -15.11
N PRO A 460 -15.28 4.38 -13.80
CA PRO A 460 -15.89 3.59 -12.75
C PRO A 460 -17.42 3.68 -12.80
N GLN A 461 -18.10 2.55 -12.60
CA GLN A 461 -19.55 2.46 -12.41
C GLN A 461 -19.82 1.45 -11.30
N PHE A 462 -20.16 1.92 -10.10
CA PHE A 462 -20.33 1.12 -8.90
C PHE A 462 -21.78 1.16 -8.39
#